data_AF-A0AA95E200-F1
#
_entry.id   AF-A0AA95E200-F1
#
_cell.length_a   1.000
_cell.length_b   1.000
_cell.length_c   1.000
_cell.angle_alpha   90.00
_cell.angle_beta   90.00
_cell.angle_gamma   90.00
#
_symmetry.space_group_name_H-M   'P 1'
#
loop_
_entity.id
_entity.type
_entity.pdbx_description
1 polymer ?
#
loop_
_entity_poly.entity_id
_entity_poly.type
_entity_poly.pdbx_seq_one_letter_code
_entity_poly.pdbx_strand_id
1 'polypeptide(L)'
;MIYCKKCETNKEAGEFYSSVISKDGLTGECKECTKKRVKENRAANAEYYKAFDRARANLPHRVQARKEYAQTPQGKQKITEIKKNYQKNHPSRRKAVNAVNNAVRDGLLIKPKNCQCCGVEAKSIEGHHCDYNKPLDVMWLCDPCHKEWHRNNTPIYANDEVA
;
A
#
# COMPACT_ATOMS: atom_id res chain seq x y z
N MET A 1 0.68 -43.07 -9.42
CA MET A 1 1.80 -42.24 -8.92
C MET A 1 2.50 -41.61 -10.11
N ILE A 2 2.86 -40.33 -10.01
CA ILE A 2 3.49 -39.53 -11.08
C ILE A 2 4.84 -39.04 -10.58
N TYR A 3 5.85 -39.18 -11.42
CA TYR A 3 7.22 -38.80 -11.09
C TYR A 3 7.45 -37.30 -11.35
N CYS A 4 7.89 -36.57 -10.34
CA CYS A 4 8.30 -35.17 -10.48
C CYS A 4 9.76 -35.09 -10.88
N LYS A 5 10.05 -34.57 -12.08
CA LYS A 5 11.42 -34.43 -12.60
C LYS A 5 12.31 -33.42 -11.87
N LYS A 6 11.75 -32.58 -10.99
CA LYS A 6 12.49 -31.51 -10.30
C LYS A 6 12.96 -31.88 -8.89
N CYS A 7 12.17 -32.67 -8.17
CA CYS A 7 12.54 -33.17 -6.84
C CYS A 7 12.72 -34.68 -6.81
N GLU A 8 12.64 -35.32 -7.98
CA GLU A 8 12.95 -36.73 -8.19
C GLU A 8 12.14 -37.69 -7.31
N THR A 9 10.90 -37.32 -6.98
CA THR A 9 9.99 -38.12 -6.15
C THR A 9 8.69 -38.45 -6.87
N ASN A 10 8.15 -39.62 -6.55
CA ASN A 10 6.80 -40.03 -6.95
C ASN A 10 5.76 -39.37 -6.06
N LYS A 11 4.73 -38.77 -6.66
CA LYS A 11 3.64 -38.07 -5.98
C LYS A 11 2.29 -38.46 -6.57
N GLU A 12 1.21 -38.16 -5.86
CA GLU A 12 -0.13 -38.37 -6.38
C GLU A 12 -0.47 -37.39 -7.51
N ALA A 13 -1.43 -37.74 -8.37
CA ALA A 13 -1.82 -36.89 -9.50
C ALA A 13 -2.29 -35.50 -9.07
N GLY A 14 -2.96 -35.41 -7.91
CA GLY A 14 -3.42 -34.14 -7.32
C GLY A 14 -2.29 -33.18 -6.93
N GLU A 15 -1.04 -33.65 -6.87
CA GLU A 15 0.14 -32.84 -6.56
C GLU A 15 0.73 -32.14 -7.79
N PHE A 16 0.11 -32.27 -8.96
CA PHE A 16 0.55 -31.66 -10.22
C PHE A 16 -0.51 -30.70 -10.76
N TYR A 17 -0.10 -29.72 -11.55
CA TYR A 17 -1.05 -28.84 -12.25
C TYR A 17 -1.56 -29.53 -13.52
N SER A 18 -2.74 -29.13 -13.99
CA SER A 18 -3.23 -29.57 -15.29
C SER A 18 -2.40 -28.98 -16.43
N SER A 19 -2.26 -29.75 -17.50
CA SER A 19 -1.50 -29.38 -18.68
C SER A 19 -2.25 -29.88 -19.92
N VAL A 20 -2.43 -28.98 -20.89
CA VAL A 20 -3.06 -29.31 -22.18
C VAL A 20 -2.07 -29.89 -23.19
N ILE A 21 -0.78 -29.84 -22.86
CA ILE A 21 0.31 -30.23 -23.76
C ILE A 21 0.74 -31.68 -23.51
N SER A 22 0.62 -32.16 -22.28
CA SER A 22 1.07 -33.48 -21.89
C SER A 22 0.00 -34.53 -22.14
N LYS A 23 0.44 -35.74 -22.55
CA LYS A 23 -0.43 -36.86 -22.90
C LYS A 23 -1.29 -37.33 -21.71
N ASP A 24 -0.76 -37.23 -20.49
CA ASP A 24 -1.42 -37.59 -19.23
C ASP A 24 -2.21 -36.41 -18.60
N GLY A 25 -2.23 -35.25 -19.25
CA GLY A 25 -2.96 -34.07 -18.79
C GLY A 25 -2.34 -33.35 -17.60
N LEU A 26 -1.12 -33.71 -17.17
CA LEU A 26 -0.49 -33.20 -15.95
C LEU A 26 0.91 -32.63 -16.20
N THR A 27 1.32 -31.64 -15.41
CA THR A 27 2.67 -31.05 -15.50
C THR A 27 3.75 -32.04 -15.07
N GLY A 28 4.93 -31.98 -15.68
CA GLY A 28 6.08 -32.81 -15.25
C GLY A 28 6.75 -32.38 -13.94
N GLU A 29 6.37 -31.23 -13.39
CA GLU A 29 6.82 -30.71 -12.09
C GLU A 29 5.64 -30.66 -11.11
N CYS A 30 5.86 -31.08 -9.88
CA CYS A 30 4.84 -30.98 -8.83
C CYS A 30 4.58 -29.52 -8.44
N LYS A 31 3.43 -29.29 -7.80
CA LYS A 31 2.97 -27.97 -7.34
C LYS A 31 4.01 -27.29 -6.46
N GLU A 32 4.60 -28.01 -5.52
CA GLU A 32 5.61 -27.44 -4.62
C GLU A 32 6.89 -27.00 -5.36
N CYS A 33 7.39 -27.82 -6.29
CA CYS A 33 8.53 -27.43 -7.13
C CYS A 33 8.22 -26.21 -8.00
N THR A 34 7.01 -26.16 -8.56
CA THR A 34 6.55 -25.03 -9.38
C THR A 34 6.44 -23.75 -8.53
N LYS A 35 5.81 -23.82 -7.35
CA LYS A 35 5.70 -22.69 -6.40
C LYS A 35 7.08 -22.18 -5.98
N LYS A 36 8.00 -23.08 -5.63
CA LYS A 36 9.38 -22.74 -5.26
C LYS A 36 10.08 -22.01 -6.40
N ARG A 37 10.08 -22.59 -7.60
CA ARG A 37 10.69 -21.98 -8.80
C ARG A 37 10.09 -20.61 -9.12
N VAL A 38 8.77 -20.45 -9.05
CA VAL A 38 8.11 -19.15 -9.30
C VAL A 38 8.51 -18.12 -8.23
N LYS A 39 8.58 -18.52 -6.96
CA LYS A 39 9.00 -17.64 -5.86
C LYS A 39 10.46 -17.18 -6.04
N GLU A 40 11.36 -18.12 -6.34
CA GLU A 40 12.78 -17.83 -6.61
C GLU A 40 12.91 -16.91 -7.81
N ASN A 41 12.20 -17.17 -8.90
CA ASN A 41 12.24 -16.32 -10.09
C ASN A 41 11.71 -14.91 -9.83
N ARG A 42 10.64 -14.77 -9.02
CA ARG A 42 10.12 -13.46 -8.61
C ARG A 42 11.09 -12.71 -7.72
N ALA A 43 11.82 -13.40 -6.84
CA ALA A 43 12.84 -12.79 -5.99
C ALA A 43 14.07 -12.36 -6.80
N ALA A 44 14.58 -13.23 -7.66
CA ALA A 44 15.73 -12.96 -8.53
C ALA A 44 15.45 -11.83 -9.53
N ASN A 45 14.20 -11.69 -9.99
CA ASN A 45 13.78 -10.67 -10.94
C ASN A 45 12.83 -9.64 -10.31
N ALA A 46 13.08 -9.26 -9.05
CA ALA A 46 12.16 -8.43 -8.28
C ALA A 46 11.82 -7.11 -8.98
N GLU A 47 12.80 -6.41 -9.55
CA GLU A 47 12.57 -5.13 -10.22
C GLU A 47 11.73 -5.27 -11.50
N TYR A 48 12.00 -6.31 -12.29
CA TYR A 48 11.16 -6.64 -13.46
C TYR A 48 9.71 -6.89 -13.05
N TYR A 49 9.49 -7.75 -12.05
CA TYR A 49 8.11 -8.08 -11.62
C TYR A 49 7.41 -6.90 -10.95
N LYS A 50 8.12 -6.06 -10.18
CA LYS A 50 7.56 -4.81 -9.66
C LYS A 50 7.12 -3.89 -10.80
N ALA A 51 7.95 -3.70 -11.82
CA ALA A 51 7.60 -2.88 -12.99
C ALA A 51 6.42 -3.49 -13.76
N PHE A 52 6.46 -4.79 -14.01
CA PHE A 52 5.39 -5.53 -14.69
C PHE A 52 4.06 -5.44 -13.93
N ASP A 53 4.06 -5.70 -12.62
CA ASP A 53 2.85 -5.68 -11.80
C ASP A 53 2.28 -4.25 -11.68
N ARG A 54 3.14 -3.20 -11.62
CA ARG A 54 2.72 -1.79 -11.70
C ARG A 54 2.07 -1.48 -13.06
N ALA A 55 2.71 -1.84 -14.16
CA ALA A 55 2.18 -1.63 -15.51
C ALA A 55 0.85 -2.35 -15.70
N ARG A 56 0.78 -3.62 -15.28
CA ARG A 56 -0.43 -4.44 -15.31
C ARG A 56 -1.55 -3.83 -14.49
N ALA A 57 -1.28 -3.33 -13.29
CA ALA A 57 -2.29 -2.69 -12.45
C ALA A 57 -2.91 -1.45 -13.12
N ASN A 58 -2.12 -0.75 -13.94
CA ASN A 58 -2.53 0.46 -14.67
C ASN A 58 -3.16 0.19 -16.04
N LEU A 59 -3.36 -1.07 -16.45
CA LEU A 59 -4.07 -1.38 -17.69
C LEU A 59 -5.49 -0.75 -17.68
N PRO A 60 -5.94 -0.12 -18.78
CA PRO A 60 -7.20 0.63 -18.81
C PRO A 60 -8.40 -0.15 -18.27
N HIS A 61 -8.58 -1.41 -18.68
CA HIS A 61 -9.68 -2.24 -18.20
C HIS A 61 -9.63 -2.51 -16.69
N ARG A 62 -8.45 -2.58 -16.08
CA ARG A 62 -8.30 -2.78 -14.63
C ARG A 62 -8.51 -1.50 -13.83
N VAL A 63 -8.08 -0.37 -14.37
CA VAL A 63 -8.38 0.95 -13.80
C VAL A 63 -9.88 1.18 -13.83
N GLN A 64 -10.52 0.92 -14.97
CA GLN A 64 -11.96 1.06 -15.15
C GLN A 64 -12.74 0.11 -14.21
N ALA A 65 -12.38 -1.17 -14.14
CA ALA A 65 -13.03 -2.12 -13.22
C ALA A 65 -12.91 -1.67 -11.74
N ARG A 66 -11.76 -1.12 -11.32
CA ARG A 66 -11.59 -0.55 -9.97
C ARG A 66 -12.50 0.66 -9.75
N LYS A 67 -12.61 1.55 -10.75
CA LYS A 67 -13.48 2.74 -10.71
C LYS A 67 -14.95 2.35 -10.60
N GLU A 68 -15.40 1.38 -11.40
CA GLU A 68 -16.76 0.84 -11.36
C GLU A 68 -17.06 0.20 -10.01
N TYR A 69 -16.18 -0.67 -9.52
CA TYR A 69 -16.33 -1.27 -8.20
C TYR A 69 -16.45 -0.22 -7.09
N ALA A 70 -15.62 0.83 -7.10
CA ALA A 70 -15.68 1.90 -6.10
C ALA A 70 -17.02 2.67 -6.09
N GLN A 71 -17.77 2.65 -7.20
CA GLN A 71 -19.08 3.29 -7.32
C GLN A 71 -20.22 2.39 -6.84
N THR A 72 -20.02 1.07 -6.78
CA THR A 72 -21.02 0.11 -6.27
C THR A 72 -21.37 0.38 -4.80
N PRO A 73 -22.57 -0.01 -4.34
CA PRO A 73 -22.94 0.05 -2.93
C PRO A 73 -21.92 -0.67 -2.03
N GLN A 74 -21.46 -1.85 -2.44
CA GLN A 74 -20.47 -2.66 -1.71
C GLN A 74 -19.12 -1.94 -1.62
N GLY A 75 -18.64 -1.35 -2.72
CA GLY A 75 -17.40 -0.56 -2.74
C GLY A 75 -17.47 0.65 -1.82
N LYS A 76 -18.58 1.41 -1.85
CA LYS A 76 -18.81 2.56 -0.97
C LYS A 76 -18.89 2.16 0.51
N GLN A 77 -19.59 1.06 0.82
CA GLN A 77 -19.62 0.49 2.16
C GLN A 77 -18.21 0.12 2.64
N LYS A 78 -17.42 -0.54 1.79
CA LYS A 78 -16.05 -0.94 2.14
C LYS A 78 -15.14 0.26 2.42
N ILE A 79 -15.23 1.32 1.61
CA ILE A 79 -14.47 2.56 1.84
C ILE A 79 -14.85 3.19 3.18
N THR A 80 -16.14 3.21 3.51
CA THR A 80 -16.65 3.74 4.78
C THR A 80 -16.13 2.92 5.96
N GLU A 81 -16.15 1.59 5.86
CA GLU A 81 -15.61 0.67 6.86
C GLU A 81 -14.12 0.89 7.09
N ILE A 82 -13.33 0.98 6.01
CA ILE A 82 -11.88 1.26 6.09
C ILE A 82 -11.63 2.60 6.80
N LYS A 83 -12.37 3.65 6.44
CA LYS A 83 -12.24 4.97 7.08
C LYS A 83 -12.57 4.90 8.58
N LYS A 84 -13.64 4.18 8.95
CA LYS A 84 -14.04 3.97 10.35
C LYS A 84 -12.97 3.19 11.12
N ASN A 85 -12.44 2.13 10.53
CA ASN A 85 -11.39 1.32 11.15
C ASN A 85 -10.09 2.12 11.35
N TYR A 86 -9.68 2.91 10.35
CA TYR A 86 -8.53 3.80 10.47
C TYR A 86 -8.70 4.81 11.61
N GLN A 87 -9.88 5.43 11.73
CA GLN A 87 -10.18 6.37 12.83
C GLN A 87 -10.20 5.69 14.20
N LYS A 88 -10.68 4.44 14.27
CA LYS A 88 -10.70 3.65 15.51
C LYS A 88 -9.29 3.28 15.95
N ASN A 89 -8.44 2.86 15.02
CA ASN A 89 -7.10 2.35 15.31
C ASN A 89 -6.03 3.45 15.44
N HIS A 90 -6.32 4.67 14.98
CA HIS A 90 -5.40 5.81 15.06
C HIS A 90 -6.06 7.06 15.64
N PRO A 91 -6.59 6.99 16.88
CA PRO A 91 -7.28 8.11 17.51
C PRO A 91 -6.33 9.29 17.78
N SER A 92 -5.06 9.03 18.12
CA SER A 92 -4.07 10.07 18.40
C SER A 92 -3.79 10.93 17.16
N ARG A 93 -3.64 10.30 15.98
CA ARG A 93 -3.43 10.99 14.71
C ARG A 93 -4.57 11.94 14.38
N ARG A 94 -5.81 11.49 14.59
CA ARG A 94 -7.00 12.33 14.37
C ARG A 94 -7.04 13.49 15.34
N LYS A 95 -6.71 13.27 16.62
CA LYS A 95 -6.63 14.33 17.63
C LYS A 95 -5.61 15.38 17.25
N ALA A 96 -4.41 14.98 16.83
CA ALA A 96 -3.36 15.90 16.41
C ALA A 96 -3.79 16.77 15.22
N VAL A 97 -4.30 16.14 14.14
CA VAL A 97 -4.80 16.87 12.97
C VAL A 97 -5.93 17.84 13.34
N ASN A 98 -6.86 17.43 14.20
CA ASN A 98 -7.93 18.30 14.67
C ASN A 98 -7.40 19.48 15.50
N ALA A 99 -6.38 19.27 16.33
CA ALA A 99 -5.77 20.33 17.13
C ALA A 99 -5.13 21.40 16.24
N VAL A 100 -4.36 21.01 15.22
CA VAL A 100 -3.81 21.94 14.22
C VAL A 100 -4.91 22.71 13.51
N ASN A 101 -5.93 22.02 13.01
CA ASN A 101 -7.02 22.66 12.27
C ASN A 101 -7.79 23.67 13.14
N ASN A 102 -8.05 23.32 14.41
CA ASN A 102 -8.67 24.22 15.36
C ASN A 102 -7.77 25.42 15.65
N ALA A 103 -6.48 25.20 15.92
CA ALA A 103 -5.53 26.27 16.16
C ALA A 103 -5.39 27.23 14.97
N VAL A 104 -5.44 26.72 13.74
CA VAL A 104 -5.45 27.55 12.53
C VAL A 104 -6.75 28.34 12.40
N ARG A 105 -7.90 27.68 12.60
CA ARG A 105 -9.22 28.33 12.55
C ARG A 105 -9.33 29.44 13.59
N ASP A 106 -8.82 29.18 14.79
CA ASP A 106 -8.92 30.08 15.95
C ASP A 106 -7.80 31.14 15.93
N GLY A 107 -6.91 31.13 14.92
CA GLY A 107 -5.83 32.11 14.75
C GLY A 107 -4.62 31.90 15.69
N LEU A 108 -4.59 30.84 16.49
CA LEU A 108 -3.48 30.47 17.37
C LEU A 108 -2.26 29.95 16.60
N LEU A 109 -2.49 29.37 15.42
CA LEU A 109 -1.44 28.86 14.55
C LEU A 109 -1.58 29.46 13.15
N ILE A 110 -0.51 30.08 12.65
CA ILE A 110 -0.53 30.69 11.32
C ILE A 110 -0.12 29.64 10.29
N LYS A 111 -1.02 29.35 9.34
CA LYS A 111 -0.72 28.51 8.19
C LYS A 111 -0.06 29.37 7.08
N PRO A 112 1.23 29.14 6.75
CA PRO A 112 1.90 29.90 5.71
C PRO A 112 1.41 29.50 4.31
N LYS A 113 1.63 30.40 3.35
CA LYS A 113 1.40 30.12 1.92
C LYS A 113 2.57 29.39 1.27
N ASN A 114 3.77 29.57 1.83
CA ASN A 114 5.02 29.00 1.34
C ASN A 114 5.39 27.73 2.12
N CYS A 115 5.91 26.75 1.40
CA CYS A 115 6.47 25.53 2.00
C CYS A 115 7.73 25.86 2.81
N GLN A 116 7.85 25.33 4.03
CA GLN A 116 9.04 25.53 4.87
C GLN A 116 10.28 24.77 4.36
N CYS A 117 10.10 23.73 3.55
CA CYS A 117 11.21 22.96 3.00
C CYS A 117 11.78 23.59 1.71
N CYS A 118 10.92 23.94 0.74
CA CYS A 118 11.38 24.46 -0.56
C CYS A 118 11.17 25.97 -0.75
N GLY A 119 10.47 26.65 0.16
CA GLY A 119 10.19 28.09 0.07
C GLY A 119 9.12 28.48 -0.96
N VAL A 120 8.68 27.56 -1.81
CA VAL A 120 7.73 27.85 -2.90
C VAL A 120 6.30 28.00 -2.36
N GLU A 121 5.58 29.02 -2.84
CA GLU A 121 4.15 29.17 -2.60
C GLU A 121 3.37 28.04 -3.27
N ALA A 122 2.53 27.34 -2.51
CA ALA A 122 1.77 26.20 -3.04
C ALA A 122 0.27 26.38 -2.78
N LYS A 123 -0.55 25.89 -3.72
CA LYS A 123 -2.00 25.86 -3.57
C LYS A 123 -2.46 25.09 -2.34
N SER A 124 -1.73 24.03 -1.96
CA SER A 124 -1.97 23.25 -0.76
C SER A 124 -0.70 23.13 0.05
N ILE A 125 -0.77 23.64 1.29
CA ILE A 125 0.23 23.46 2.34
C ILE A 125 -0.42 22.58 3.42
N GLU A 126 0.30 21.56 3.86
CA GLU A 126 -0.16 20.55 4.81
C GLU A 126 0.65 20.64 6.09
N GLY A 127 -0.01 20.49 7.25
CA GLY A 127 0.66 20.42 8.55
C GLY A 127 1.20 19.02 8.77
N HIS A 128 2.46 18.81 8.39
CA HIS A 128 3.16 17.56 8.61
C HIS A 128 3.53 17.42 10.09
N HIS A 129 3.11 16.31 10.70
CA HIS A 129 3.43 16.00 12.09
C HIS A 129 4.66 15.09 12.13
N CYS A 130 5.81 15.64 12.53
CA CYS A 130 7.01 14.84 12.77
C CYS A 130 6.86 14.00 14.06
N ASP A 131 6.17 14.55 15.06
CA ASP A 131 5.87 13.90 16.34
C ASP A 131 4.40 14.15 16.72
N TYR A 132 3.61 13.08 16.66
CA TYR A 132 2.18 13.12 16.98
C TYR A 132 1.90 13.31 18.48
N ASN A 133 2.91 13.22 19.36
CA ASN A 133 2.80 13.62 20.77
C ASN A 133 2.82 15.14 20.95
N LYS A 134 3.24 15.89 19.93
CA LYS A 134 3.28 17.35 19.91
C LYS A 134 2.30 17.88 18.86
N PRO A 135 0.98 17.85 19.14
CA PRO A 135 -0.04 18.02 18.12
C PRO A 135 -0.05 19.41 17.45
N LEU A 136 0.56 20.43 18.04
CA LEU A 136 0.67 21.77 17.44
C LEU A 136 2.05 22.05 16.82
N ASP A 137 3.00 21.14 17.01
CA ASP A 137 4.35 21.22 16.43
C ASP A 137 4.33 20.55 15.05
N VAL A 138 3.93 21.33 14.05
CA VAL A 138 3.86 20.89 12.66
C VAL A 138 4.79 21.66 11.76
N MET A 139 5.33 20.94 10.79
CA MET A 139 6.05 21.53 9.67
C MET A 139 5.09 21.73 8.50
N TRP A 140 5.04 22.94 7.96
CA TRP A 140 4.17 23.31 6.86
C TRP A 140 4.83 22.99 5.52
N LEU A 141 4.36 21.92 4.87
CA LEU A 141 4.95 21.40 3.65
C LEU A 141 3.97 21.41 2.48
N CYS A 142 4.47 21.64 1.26
CA CYS A 142 3.72 21.31 0.05
C CYS A 142 3.70 19.79 -0.16
N ASP A 143 2.72 19.28 -0.92
CA ASP A 143 2.52 17.84 -1.17
C ASP A 143 3.80 17.10 -1.65
N PRO A 144 4.62 17.65 -2.59
CA PRO A 144 5.87 17.02 -2.99
C PRO A 144 6.88 16.87 -1.84
N CYS A 145 7.10 17.94 -1.06
CA CYS A 145 8.02 17.92 0.08
C CYS A 145 7.50 17.03 1.20
N HIS A 146 6.18 16.97 1.41
CA HIS A 146 5.57 16.10 2.41
C HIS A 146 5.78 14.62 2.07
N LYS A 147 5.56 14.24 0.80
CA LYS A 147 5.83 12.88 0.32
C LYS A 147 7.32 12.54 0.40
N GLU A 148 8.18 13.49 0.04
CA GLU A 148 9.64 13.29 0.11
C GLU A 148 10.10 13.07 1.56
N TRP A 149 9.56 13.83 2.52
CA TRP A 149 9.86 13.62 3.92
C TRP A 149 9.52 12.18 4.35
N HIS A 150 8.34 11.67 3.98
CA HIS A 150 7.91 10.29 4.29
C HIS A 150 8.66 9.19 3.56
N ARG A 151 9.35 9.48 2.45
CA ARG A 151 10.25 8.51 1.79
C ARG A 151 11.52 8.30 2.61
N ASN A 152 11.97 9.34 3.30
CA ASN A 152 13.25 9.35 4.00
C ASN A 152 13.11 9.26 5.53
N ASN A 153 11.91 9.48 6.08
CA ASN A 153 11.66 9.57 7.52
C ASN A 153 10.32 8.93 7.92
N THR A 154 10.22 8.50 9.17
CA THR A 154 8.99 7.99 9.79
C THR A 154 8.60 8.90 10.95
N PRO A 155 7.34 9.35 11.06
CA PRO A 155 6.90 10.14 12.21
C PRO A 155 6.99 9.36 13.51
N ILE A 156 7.21 10.07 14.62
CA ILE A 156 6.95 9.52 15.95
C ILE A 156 5.44 9.52 16.14
N TYR A 157 4.84 8.34 16.19
CA TYR A 157 3.43 8.22 16.53
C TYR A 157 3.29 8.30 18.04
N ALA A 158 2.30 9.06 18.53
CA ALA A 158 1.86 8.91 19.91
C ALA A 158 1.46 7.45 20.11
N ASN A 159 1.74 6.90 21.31
CA ASN A 159 1.55 5.49 21.67
C ASN A 159 0.14 4.98 21.32
N ASP A 160 -0.06 4.68 20.04
CA ASP A 160 -1.15 3.89 19.52
C ASP A 160 -0.68 2.48 19.81
N GLU A 161 -1.06 1.94 20.97
CA GLU A 161 -0.88 0.51 21.25
C GLU A 161 -1.37 -0.25 20.02
N VAL A 162 -0.42 -0.84 19.30
CA VAL A 162 -0.70 -1.61 18.10
C VAL A 162 -1.42 -2.86 18.60
N ALA A 163 -2.75 -2.84 18.53
CA ALA A 163 -3.58 -4.01 18.75
C ALA A 163 -3.28 -5.10 17.71
#